data_AF-A0A3R9U133-F1
#
_entry.id   AF-A0A3R9U133-F1
#
_cell.length_a   1.000
_cell.length_b   1.000
_cell.length_c   1.000
_cell.angle_alpha   90.00
_cell.angle_beta   90.00
_cell.angle_gamma   90.00
#
_symmetry.space_group_name_H-M   'P 1'
#
loop_
_entity.id
_entity.type
_entity.pdbx_description
1 polymer ?
#
loop_
_entity_poly.entity_id
_entity_poly.type
_entity_poly.pdbx_seq_one_letter_code
_entity_poly.pdbx_strand_id
1 'polypeptide(L)'
;MEPALIGTRLASAAIGPLLKKLLVAEGPGAGLVPKGAEVRLSGLVSFRGEKRALTEKDVRGLAATLVERSRRGDGEPPFPADETEAVTDALAAHLLALGDLDMDDVQAVRLGHRDLARRLRAAAPAPDGLSTDSVLYLETLTEWACLHILEFFTRRSTFVARSLVEQTRAQAELLAKTDELIRRTPRADTRDAEFERRYLAHLAKKHGRLTIYGVDLRDAPEKWPLDVAYLSLQGVGAAEPDGRPDREADHIAAPAPGDSLSPATMAALRTMSAEAHRALLLSARRLLGSFENSRADRILARHDKVLLRGTAGSGKTTLVQWLAVSASGEECADGMAYLRGRIPFVLPLRALTRHGER
;
A
#
# COMPACT_ATOMS: atom_id res chain seq x y z
N MET A 1 -19.44 11.76 36.92
CA MET A 1 -18.28 12.57 37.39
C MET A 1 -17.16 12.36 36.37
N GLU A 2 -16.65 13.40 35.70
CA GLU A 2 -15.60 13.21 34.68
C GLU A 2 -14.27 12.73 35.34
N PRO A 3 -13.63 11.66 34.82
CA PRO A 3 -12.36 11.14 35.34
C PRO A 3 -11.22 12.17 35.30
N ALA A 4 -11.36 13.24 34.49
CA ALA A 4 -10.42 14.35 34.42
C ALA A 4 -10.34 15.18 35.73
N LEU A 5 -11.42 15.25 36.53
CA LEU A 5 -11.48 16.09 37.73
C LEU A 5 -10.70 15.52 38.93
N ILE A 6 -10.50 14.20 39.01
CA ILE A 6 -9.66 13.60 40.06
C ILE A 6 -8.18 13.76 39.69
N GLY A 7 -7.85 13.68 38.39
CA GLY A 7 -6.50 13.90 37.87
C GLY A 7 -5.96 15.32 38.09
N THR A 8 -6.83 16.33 38.17
CA THR A 8 -6.44 17.72 38.51
C THR A 8 -6.40 17.99 40.02
N ARG A 9 -7.18 17.26 40.83
CA ARG A 9 -7.21 17.40 42.31
C ARG A 9 -5.98 16.81 43.00
N LEU A 10 -5.36 15.80 42.41
CA LEU A 10 -4.10 15.25 42.89
C LEU A 10 -2.93 15.97 42.21
N ALA A 11 -2.29 16.90 42.92
CA ALA A 11 -1.02 17.47 42.47
C ALA A 11 -0.03 16.32 42.21
N SER A 12 0.25 16.03 40.93
CA SER A 12 1.11 14.94 40.46
C SER A 12 2.44 14.82 41.23
N ALA A 13 2.94 15.95 41.76
CA ALA A 13 4.14 16.04 42.59
C ALA A 13 4.07 15.30 43.94
N ALA A 14 2.89 15.12 44.55
CA ALA A 14 2.77 14.59 45.91
C ALA A 14 2.68 13.06 45.98
N ILE A 15 2.19 12.39 44.92
CA ILE A 15 2.00 10.93 44.92
C ILE A 15 3.16 10.19 44.25
N GLY A 16 3.79 10.75 43.23
CA GLY A 16 4.95 10.11 42.57
C GLY A 16 5.97 9.53 43.56
N PRO A 17 6.39 10.26 44.61
CA PRO A 17 7.29 9.74 45.64
C PRO A 17 6.73 8.57 46.47
N LEU A 18 5.40 8.49 46.68
CA LEU A 18 4.76 7.39 47.42
C LEU A 18 4.73 6.12 46.56
N LEU A 19 4.31 6.22 45.30
CA LEU A 19 4.28 5.07 44.38
C LEU A 19 5.68 4.57 44.06
N LYS A 20 6.69 5.45 44.04
CA LYS A 20 8.11 5.04 43.92
C LYS A 20 8.52 4.02 44.97
N LYS A 21 8.00 4.12 46.20
CA LYS A 21 8.36 3.20 47.29
C LYS A 21 7.91 1.77 47.02
N LEU A 22 6.89 1.58 46.18
CA LEU A 22 6.41 0.26 45.77
C LEU A 22 7.40 -0.48 44.84
N LEU A 23 8.43 0.21 44.32
CA LEU A 23 9.33 -0.33 43.30
C LEU A 23 10.77 -0.42 43.81
N VAL A 24 11.48 -1.47 43.39
CA VAL A 24 12.90 -1.69 43.71
C VAL A 24 13.78 -0.95 42.71
N ALA A 25 14.85 -0.27 43.17
CA ALA A 25 15.88 0.28 42.29
C ALA A 25 16.89 -0.81 41.88
N GLU A 26 17.17 -0.96 40.58
CA GLU A 26 18.22 -1.87 40.07
C GLU A 26 19.31 -1.14 39.30
N GLY A 27 20.50 -1.76 39.24
CA GLY A 27 21.68 -1.24 38.53
C GLY A 27 21.59 -1.40 37.01
N PRO A 28 22.43 -0.68 36.23
CA PRO A 28 22.30 -0.58 34.77
C PRO A 28 22.53 -1.92 34.03
N GLY A 29 21.79 -2.13 32.93
CA GLY A 29 21.95 -3.28 32.02
C GLY A 29 20.62 -3.93 31.58
N ALA A 30 20.62 -4.72 30.51
CA ALA A 30 19.41 -5.37 29.97
C ALA A 30 18.93 -6.59 30.78
N GLY A 31 19.67 -7.02 31.82
CA GLY A 31 19.26 -8.13 32.69
C GLY A 31 19.12 -9.48 31.97
N LEU A 32 19.93 -9.73 30.93
CA LEU A 32 19.84 -10.94 30.10
C LEU A 32 20.41 -12.20 30.75
N VAL A 33 21.19 -12.04 31.83
CA VAL A 33 21.76 -13.15 32.59
C VAL A 33 20.86 -13.43 33.79
N PRO A 34 20.40 -14.67 34.00
CA PRO A 34 19.46 -14.99 35.06
C PRO A 34 20.17 -14.89 36.42
N LYS A 35 19.92 -13.79 37.14
CA LYS A 35 19.97 -13.79 38.60
C LYS A 35 18.51 -13.85 39.07
N GLY A 36 17.98 -15.07 39.16
CA GLY A 36 16.54 -15.32 39.32
C GLY A 36 15.82 -15.24 37.97
N ALA A 37 14.76 -16.02 37.80
CA ALA A 37 13.97 -16.18 36.58
C ALA A 37 13.62 -14.83 35.91
N GLU A 38 13.41 -14.85 34.58
CA GLU A 38 12.84 -13.76 33.76
C GLU A 38 12.23 -12.65 34.61
N VAL A 39 12.78 -11.42 34.56
CA VAL A 39 12.37 -10.33 35.48
C VAL A 39 10.86 -10.13 35.45
N ARG A 40 10.14 -10.74 36.38
CA ARG A 40 8.70 -10.59 36.58
C ARG A 40 8.44 -9.32 37.38
N LEU A 41 7.24 -8.76 37.28
CA LEU A 41 6.83 -7.63 38.12
C LEU A 41 7.04 -7.90 39.62
N SER A 42 6.95 -9.16 40.06
CA SER A 42 7.25 -9.60 41.43
C SER A 42 8.67 -9.25 41.91
N GLY A 43 9.66 -9.21 41.03
CA GLY A 43 11.04 -8.79 41.34
C GLY A 43 11.27 -7.28 41.22
N LEU A 44 10.33 -6.55 40.63
CA LEU A 44 10.38 -5.10 40.45
C LEU A 44 9.63 -4.35 41.55
N VAL A 45 8.76 -5.04 42.29
CA VAL A 45 8.05 -4.49 43.44
C VAL A 45 8.80 -4.71 44.74
N SER A 46 8.71 -3.76 45.67
CA SER A 46 9.42 -3.82 46.95
C SER A 46 8.72 -4.68 48.01
N PHE A 47 7.52 -5.20 47.74
CA PHE A 47 6.73 -5.97 48.69
C PHE A 47 6.61 -7.48 48.38
N ARG A 48 7.18 -7.93 47.25
CA ARG A 48 7.29 -9.34 46.84
C ARG A 48 8.72 -9.64 46.34
N GLY A 49 9.07 -10.91 46.18
CA GLY A 49 10.37 -11.33 45.64
C GLY A 49 11.55 -11.27 46.61
N GLU A 50 12.77 -11.50 46.09
CA GLU A 50 14.00 -11.60 46.88
C GLU A 50 14.45 -10.28 47.52
N LYS A 51 14.00 -9.13 46.98
CA LYS A 51 14.36 -7.77 47.45
C LYS A 51 13.21 -7.09 48.20
N ARG A 52 12.50 -7.85 49.04
CA ARG A 52 11.37 -7.35 49.83
C ARG A 52 11.83 -6.32 50.88
N ALA A 53 11.49 -5.06 50.68
CA ALA A 53 11.72 -3.94 51.60
C ALA A 53 10.43 -3.40 52.24
N LEU A 54 9.26 -3.70 51.67
CA LEU A 54 7.94 -3.33 52.19
C LEU A 54 7.13 -4.58 52.58
N THR A 55 6.32 -4.45 53.62
CA THR A 55 5.31 -5.42 54.03
C THR A 55 3.94 -5.09 53.42
N GLU A 56 3.00 -6.04 53.45
CA GLU A 56 1.61 -5.77 53.01
C GLU A 56 0.96 -4.64 53.82
N LYS A 57 1.31 -4.53 55.11
CA LYS A 57 0.89 -3.44 55.99
C LYS A 57 1.42 -2.09 55.51
N ASP A 58 2.65 -2.04 54.98
CA ASP A 58 3.21 -0.81 54.43
C ASP A 58 2.50 -0.41 53.13
N VAL A 59 2.14 -1.37 52.29
CA VAL A 59 1.35 -1.12 51.07
C VAL A 59 -0.05 -0.59 51.42
N ARG A 60 -0.71 -1.16 52.44
CA ARG A 60 -1.97 -0.61 52.99
C ARG A 60 -1.78 0.82 53.51
N GLY A 61 -0.70 1.09 54.24
CA GLY A 61 -0.38 2.44 54.72
C GLY A 61 -0.16 3.46 53.59
N LEU A 62 0.47 3.02 52.48
CA LEU A 62 0.60 3.84 51.28
C LEU A 62 -0.77 4.10 50.64
N ALA A 63 -1.60 3.06 50.46
CA ALA A 63 -2.96 3.20 49.94
C ALA A 63 -3.79 4.19 50.78
N ALA A 64 -3.74 4.07 52.12
CA ALA A 64 -4.40 4.99 53.04
C ALA A 64 -3.93 6.44 52.83
N THR A 65 -2.61 6.62 52.68
CA THR A 65 -2.02 7.94 52.41
C THR A 65 -2.48 8.51 51.07
N LEU A 66 -2.65 7.68 50.04
CA LEU A 66 -3.15 8.09 48.73
C LEU A 66 -4.61 8.53 48.80
N VAL A 67 -5.45 7.73 49.44
CA VAL A 67 -6.89 8.02 49.62
C VAL A 67 -7.09 9.26 50.48
N GLU A 68 -6.30 9.45 51.52
CA GLU A 68 -6.38 10.64 52.36
C GLU A 68 -5.95 11.90 51.59
N ARG A 69 -4.85 11.83 50.82
CA ARG A 69 -4.34 12.99 50.08
C ARG A 69 -5.24 13.44 48.94
N SER A 70 -5.93 12.52 48.27
CA SER A 70 -6.90 12.85 47.22
C SER A 70 -8.20 13.44 47.79
N ARG A 71 -8.57 13.09 49.03
CA ARG A 71 -9.75 13.64 49.72
C ARG A 71 -9.55 15.08 50.20
N ARG A 72 -8.32 15.52 50.45
CA ARG A 72 -7.99 16.87 50.95
C ARG A 72 -8.16 18.03 49.95
N GLY A 73 -8.77 17.79 48.78
CA GLY A 73 -9.05 18.86 47.81
C GLY A 73 -10.23 19.75 48.24
N ASP A 74 -10.29 20.98 47.73
CA ASP A 74 -11.30 22.01 48.05
C ASP A 74 -12.73 21.72 47.53
N GLY A 75 -13.11 20.44 47.35
CA GLY A 75 -14.38 20.04 46.73
C GLY A 75 -15.24 19.10 47.59
N GLU A 76 -16.42 18.76 47.06
CA GLU A 76 -17.30 17.75 47.67
C GLU A 76 -16.56 16.40 47.82
N PRO A 77 -16.70 15.71 48.98
CA PRO A 77 -16.05 14.44 49.21
C PRO A 77 -16.47 13.44 48.13
N PRO A 78 -15.52 12.73 47.49
CA PRO A 78 -15.79 11.90 46.32
C PRO A 78 -16.65 10.66 46.63
N PHE A 79 -16.75 10.26 47.90
CA PHE A 79 -17.52 9.11 48.37
C PHE A 79 -17.75 9.18 49.90
N PRO A 80 -18.69 8.40 50.47
CA PRO A 80 -19.06 8.43 51.89
C PRO A 80 -17.87 8.18 52.84
N ALA A 81 -17.84 8.84 54.00
CA ALA A 81 -16.71 8.77 54.93
C ALA A 81 -16.56 7.39 55.59
N ASP A 82 -17.67 6.70 55.82
CA ASP A 82 -17.77 5.34 56.37
C ASP A 82 -17.15 4.27 55.45
N GLU A 83 -17.08 4.51 54.14
CA GLU A 83 -16.49 3.58 53.17
C GLU A 83 -14.96 3.76 53.01
N THR A 84 -14.33 4.70 53.73
CA THR A 84 -12.90 5.04 53.56
C THR A 84 -11.95 3.87 53.83
N GLU A 85 -12.20 3.06 54.86
CA GLU A 85 -11.39 1.86 55.12
C GLU A 85 -11.56 0.83 54.00
N ALA A 86 -12.80 0.58 53.57
CA ALA A 86 -13.09 -0.40 52.52
C ALA A 86 -12.43 -0.01 51.18
N VAL A 87 -12.49 1.28 50.80
CA VAL A 87 -11.79 1.80 49.61
C VAL A 87 -10.27 1.68 49.73
N THR A 88 -9.73 1.96 50.92
CA THR A 88 -8.29 1.84 51.19
C THR A 88 -7.82 0.40 51.03
N ASP A 89 -8.61 -0.55 51.51
CA ASP A 89 -8.28 -1.97 51.50
C ASP A 89 -8.37 -2.55 50.09
N ALA A 90 -9.40 -2.16 49.34
CA ALA A 90 -9.53 -2.50 47.94
C ALA A 90 -8.36 -1.94 47.11
N LEU A 91 -7.97 -0.67 47.34
CA LEU A 91 -6.80 -0.10 46.66
C LEU A 91 -5.50 -0.82 47.04
N ALA A 92 -5.31 -1.16 48.31
CA ALA A 92 -4.15 -1.93 48.75
C ALA A 92 -4.10 -3.29 48.07
N ALA A 93 -5.24 -3.99 47.96
CA ALA A 93 -5.34 -5.26 47.24
C ALA A 93 -4.99 -5.12 45.75
N HIS A 94 -5.49 -4.07 45.07
CA HIS A 94 -5.13 -3.77 43.69
C HIS A 94 -3.62 -3.55 43.50
N LEU A 95 -2.99 -2.79 44.42
CA LEU A 95 -1.55 -2.52 44.37
C LEU A 95 -0.72 -3.77 44.66
N LEU A 96 -1.15 -4.62 45.59
CA LEU A 96 -0.50 -5.89 45.90
C LEU A 96 -0.58 -6.87 44.71
N ALA A 97 -1.68 -6.87 43.96
CA ALA A 97 -1.86 -7.70 42.77
C ALA A 97 -0.78 -7.44 41.69
N LEU A 98 -0.13 -6.28 41.69
CA LEU A 98 0.98 -5.97 40.77
C LEU A 98 2.14 -6.97 40.91
N GLY A 99 2.39 -7.45 42.13
CA GLY A 99 3.44 -8.44 42.39
C GLY A 99 3.09 -9.86 41.98
N ASP A 100 1.84 -10.13 41.61
CA ASP A 100 1.34 -11.46 41.24
C ASP A 100 1.09 -11.60 39.73
N LEU A 101 1.20 -10.50 38.98
CA LEU A 101 1.07 -10.50 37.53
C LEU A 101 2.25 -11.21 36.86
N ASP A 102 1.93 -12.20 36.03
CA ASP A 102 2.90 -12.90 35.18
C ASP A 102 3.22 -12.08 33.92
N MET A 103 3.96 -10.99 34.12
CA MET A 103 4.52 -10.16 33.05
C MET A 103 5.74 -9.38 33.55
N ASP A 104 6.49 -8.80 32.62
CA ASP A 104 7.59 -7.87 32.91
C ASP A 104 7.19 -6.39 32.72
N ASP A 105 8.13 -5.49 32.99
CA ASP A 105 7.95 -4.04 32.85
C ASP A 105 7.73 -3.59 31.40
N VAL A 106 8.42 -4.20 30.43
CA VAL A 106 8.25 -3.90 29.00
C VAL A 106 6.85 -4.30 28.53
N GLN A 107 6.36 -5.48 28.95
CA GLN A 107 5.01 -5.94 28.70
C GLN A 107 3.97 -5.03 29.37
N ALA A 108 4.20 -4.59 30.61
CA ALA A 108 3.31 -3.65 31.30
C ALA A 108 3.24 -2.29 30.58
N VAL A 109 4.36 -1.76 30.10
CA VAL A 109 4.39 -0.49 29.33
C VAL A 109 3.69 -0.64 27.98
N ARG A 110 3.91 -1.76 27.26
CA ARG A 110 3.21 -2.06 25.99
C ARG A 110 1.69 -2.18 26.18
N LEU A 111 1.27 -2.74 27.32
CA LEU A 111 -0.14 -2.90 27.66
C LEU A 111 -0.84 -1.56 27.92
N GLY A 112 -0.15 -0.61 28.56
CA GLY A 112 -0.69 0.71 28.89
C GLY A 112 -1.47 0.75 30.21
N HIS A 113 -1.60 1.95 30.78
CA HIS A 113 -2.06 2.15 32.16
C HIS A 113 -3.52 1.72 32.42
N ARG A 114 -4.44 1.94 31.48
CA ARG A 114 -5.86 1.58 31.63
C ARG A 114 -6.06 0.07 31.63
N ASP A 115 -5.42 -0.62 30.70
CA ASP A 115 -5.44 -2.08 30.62
C ASP A 115 -4.75 -2.72 31.82
N LEU A 116 -3.63 -2.16 32.26
CA LEU A 116 -2.96 -2.59 33.49
C LEU A 116 -3.88 -2.46 34.71
N ALA A 117 -4.56 -1.32 34.88
CA ALA A 117 -5.50 -1.12 35.97
C ALA A 117 -6.70 -2.08 35.92
N ARG A 118 -7.19 -2.42 34.73
CA ARG A 118 -8.21 -3.47 34.54
C ARG A 118 -7.68 -4.84 34.99
N ARG A 119 -6.44 -5.19 34.64
CA ARG A 119 -5.82 -6.46 35.09
C ARG A 119 -5.60 -6.50 36.60
N LEU A 120 -5.18 -5.40 37.22
CA LEU A 120 -5.02 -5.34 38.69
C LEU A 120 -6.35 -5.51 39.41
N ARG A 121 -7.42 -4.85 38.93
CA ARG A 121 -8.78 -5.03 39.46
C ARG A 121 -9.26 -6.48 39.33
N ALA A 122 -9.03 -7.11 38.18
CA ALA A 122 -9.45 -8.48 37.93
C ALA A 122 -8.63 -9.51 38.74
N ALA A 123 -7.39 -9.19 39.10
CA ALA A 123 -6.52 -10.05 39.91
C ALA A 123 -6.75 -9.91 41.43
N ALA A 124 -7.42 -8.84 41.86
CA ALA A 124 -7.72 -8.59 43.26
C ALA A 124 -9.14 -9.07 43.63
N PRO A 125 -9.40 -9.33 44.94
CA PRO A 125 -10.75 -9.60 45.42
C PRO A 125 -11.72 -8.46 45.06
N ALA A 126 -12.95 -8.81 44.68
CA ALA A 126 -13.98 -7.81 44.41
C ALA A 126 -14.29 -7.03 45.70
N PRO A 127 -14.44 -5.69 45.63
CA PRO A 127 -14.81 -4.91 46.80
C PRO A 127 -16.28 -5.18 47.16
N ASP A 128 -16.51 -5.77 48.33
CA ASP A 128 -17.86 -6.03 48.85
C ASP A 128 -18.43 -4.78 49.53
N GLY A 129 -19.67 -4.42 49.18
CA GLY A 129 -20.45 -3.40 49.92
C GLY A 129 -20.07 -1.94 49.66
N LEU A 130 -19.29 -1.64 48.61
CA LEU A 130 -19.00 -0.25 48.22
C LEU A 130 -20.15 0.39 47.43
N SER A 131 -20.41 1.67 47.68
CA SER A 131 -21.27 2.50 46.83
C SER A 131 -20.73 2.66 45.40
N THR A 132 -21.61 3.01 44.47
CA THR A 132 -21.24 3.28 43.07
C THR A 132 -20.15 4.35 42.94
N ASP A 133 -20.21 5.40 43.76
CA ASP A 133 -19.23 6.49 43.75
C ASP A 133 -17.85 6.03 44.27
N SER A 134 -17.83 5.21 45.33
CA SER A 134 -16.59 4.58 45.83
C SER A 134 -15.95 3.67 44.80
N VAL A 135 -16.75 2.89 44.06
CA VAL A 135 -16.25 2.03 42.98
C VAL A 135 -15.63 2.91 41.88
N LEU A 136 -16.36 3.91 41.36
CA LEU A 136 -15.86 4.81 40.31
C LEU A 136 -14.56 5.52 40.73
N TYR A 137 -14.51 5.95 41.99
CA TYR A 137 -13.35 6.58 42.58
C TYR A 137 -12.15 5.62 42.63
N LEU A 138 -12.36 4.39 43.11
CA LEU A 138 -11.33 3.35 43.18
C LEU A 138 -10.78 2.99 41.79
N GLU A 139 -11.66 2.89 40.79
CA GLU A 139 -11.26 2.67 39.39
C GLU A 139 -10.35 3.78 38.89
N THR A 140 -10.76 5.04 39.09
CA THR A 140 -10.01 6.22 38.65
C THR A 140 -8.65 6.29 39.34
N LEU A 141 -8.60 6.05 40.66
CA LEU A 141 -7.36 6.10 41.42
C LEU A 141 -6.41 4.95 41.05
N THR A 142 -6.94 3.76 40.76
CA THR A 142 -6.14 2.61 40.29
C THR A 142 -5.52 2.90 38.92
N GLU A 143 -6.29 3.47 37.98
CA GLU A 143 -5.77 3.90 36.67
C GLU A 143 -4.65 4.92 36.79
N TRP A 144 -4.82 5.89 37.69
CA TRP A 144 -3.83 6.93 37.93
C TRP A 144 -2.57 6.39 38.61
N ALA A 145 -2.71 5.45 39.55
CA ALA A 145 -1.58 4.73 40.13
C ALA A 145 -0.80 3.95 39.05
N CYS A 146 -1.49 3.25 38.15
CA CYS A 146 -0.87 2.53 37.05
C CYS A 146 -0.09 3.46 36.12
N LEU A 147 -0.64 4.62 35.78
CA LEU A 147 0.06 5.62 34.96
C LEU A 147 1.42 6.00 35.55
N HIS A 148 1.45 6.29 36.85
CA HIS A 148 2.68 6.65 37.54
C HIS A 148 3.66 5.48 37.71
N ILE A 149 3.15 4.26 37.91
CA ILE A 149 3.98 3.06 37.95
C ILE A 149 4.69 2.86 36.60
N LEU A 150 3.97 2.99 35.49
CA LEU A 150 4.55 2.90 34.15
C LEU A 150 5.60 3.99 33.90
N GLU A 151 5.32 5.23 34.31
CA GLU A 151 6.29 6.33 34.24
C GLU A 151 7.56 6.05 35.08
N PHE A 152 7.44 5.31 36.17
CA PHE A 152 8.62 4.86 36.91
C PHE A 152 9.41 3.78 36.20
N PHE A 153 8.74 2.84 35.52
CA PHE A 153 9.42 1.82 34.73
C PHE A 153 10.24 2.44 33.60
N THR A 154 9.67 3.41 32.87
CA THR A 154 10.35 4.06 31.73
C THR A 154 11.59 4.86 32.13
N ARG A 155 11.64 5.39 33.35
CA ARG A 155 12.80 6.17 33.87
C ARG A 155 14.00 5.31 34.28
N ARG A 156 13.89 3.98 34.29
CA ARG A 156 14.98 3.09 34.73
C ARG A 156 15.95 2.82 33.59
N SER A 157 17.25 2.86 33.87
CA SER A 157 18.30 2.57 32.87
C SER A 157 18.26 1.13 32.36
N THR A 158 17.80 0.18 33.19
CA THR A 158 17.58 -1.22 32.80
C THR A 158 16.47 -1.37 31.75
N PHE A 159 15.39 -0.59 31.90
CA PHE A 159 14.25 -0.62 31.00
C PHE A 159 14.65 -0.22 29.58
N VAL A 160 15.48 0.81 29.43
CA VAL A 160 15.95 1.26 28.11
C VAL A 160 16.78 0.17 27.41
N ALA A 161 17.77 -0.39 28.11
CA ALA A 161 18.61 -1.44 27.55
C ALA A 161 17.79 -2.70 27.20
N ARG A 162 16.82 -3.08 28.06
CA ARG A 162 15.93 -4.22 27.83
C ARG A 162 14.95 -3.98 26.68
N SER A 163 14.37 -2.79 26.60
CA SER A 163 13.44 -2.41 25.52
C SER A 163 14.11 -2.46 24.15
N LEU A 164 15.38 -2.06 24.05
CA LEU A 164 16.16 -2.18 22.82
C LEU A 164 16.40 -3.64 22.41
N VAL A 165 16.69 -4.53 23.36
CA VAL A 165 16.83 -5.97 23.09
C VAL A 165 15.50 -6.56 22.63
N GLU A 166 14.41 -6.23 23.32
CA GLU A 166 13.06 -6.67 22.96
C GLU A 166 12.61 -6.13 21.60
N GLN A 167 12.99 -4.90 21.25
CA GLN A 167 12.76 -4.33 19.93
C GLN A 167 13.56 -5.08 18.85
N THR A 168 14.83 -5.42 19.13
CA THR A 168 15.68 -6.18 18.21
C THR A 168 15.10 -7.57 17.94
N ARG A 169 14.61 -8.25 18.98
CA ARG A 169 13.91 -9.54 18.86
C ARG A 169 12.63 -9.44 18.04
N ALA A 170 11.80 -8.44 18.31
CA ALA A 170 10.57 -8.20 17.55
C ALA A 170 10.85 -7.89 16.07
N GLN A 171 11.91 -7.13 15.77
CA GLN A 171 12.35 -6.88 14.39
C GLN A 171 12.82 -8.16 13.69
N ALA A 172 13.57 -9.02 14.36
CA ALA A 172 13.99 -10.31 13.81
C ALA A 172 12.80 -11.23 13.51
N GLU A 173 11.79 -11.24 14.39
CA GLU A 173 10.56 -12.02 14.19
C GLU A 173 9.73 -11.47 13.01
N LEU A 174 9.63 -10.15 12.89
CA LEU A 174 8.96 -9.50 11.76
C LEU A 174 9.66 -9.83 10.45
N LEU A 175 11.00 -9.77 10.40
CA LEU A 175 11.78 -10.16 9.23
C LEU A 175 11.50 -11.62 8.84
N ALA A 176 11.53 -12.55 9.79
CA ALA A 176 11.23 -13.96 9.53
C ALA A 176 9.80 -14.16 8.99
N LYS A 177 8.81 -13.43 9.52
CA LYS A 177 7.43 -13.45 9.00
C LYS A 177 7.35 -12.87 7.60
N THR A 178 8.06 -11.80 7.31
CA THR A 178 8.14 -11.21 5.97
C THR A 178 8.79 -12.18 4.97
N ASP A 179 9.89 -12.82 5.34
CA ASP A 179 10.54 -13.83 4.50
C ASP A 179 9.63 -15.04 4.24
N GLU A 180 8.83 -15.45 5.24
CA GLU A 180 7.82 -16.48 5.07
C GLU A 180 6.71 -16.05 4.08
N LEU A 181 6.23 -14.81 4.18
CA LEU A 181 5.25 -14.26 3.25
C LEU A 181 5.80 -14.18 1.81
N ILE A 182 7.06 -13.75 1.65
CA ILE A 182 7.75 -13.75 0.35
C ILE A 182 7.80 -15.16 -0.22
N ARG A 183 8.08 -16.17 0.62
CA ARG A 183 8.15 -17.57 0.18
C ARG A 183 6.78 -18.14 -0.19
N ARG A 184 5.72 -17.80 0.55
CA ARG A 184 4.35 -18.30 0.33
C ARG A 184 3.62 -17.59 -0.80
N THR A 185 3.99 -16.36 -1.14
CA THR A 185 3.39 -15.62 -2.25
C THR A 185 4.50 -15.11 -3.17
N PRO A 186 5.04 -15.96 -4.05
CA PRO A 186 5.88 -15.50 -5.15
C PRO A 186 5.06 -14.51 -5.97
N ARG A 187 5.52 -13.26 -6.08
CA ARG A 187 4.90 -12.28 -6.99
C ARG A 187 4.86 -12.87 -8.41
N ALA A 188 3.68 -12.84 -9.04
CA ALA A 188 3.43 -13.33 -10.40
C ALA A 188 4.45 -12.76 -11.41
N ASP A 189 4.94 -11.55 -11.15
CA ASP A 189 5.95 -10.80 -11.90
C ASP A 189 7.19 -11.60 -12.35
N THR A 190 7.66 -12.58 -11.57
CA THR A 190 8.90 -13.30 -11.92
C THR A 190 8.71 -14.38 -12.99
N ARG A 191 7.59 -15.12 -12.94
CA ARG A 191 7.24 -16.09 -13.99
C ARG A 191 6.78 -15.39 -15.26
N ASP A 192 6.05 -14.29 -15.09
CA ASP A 192 5.55 -13.50 -16.22
C ASP A 192 6.71 -12.83 -16.97
N ALA A 193 7.70 -12.25 -16.26
CA ALA A 193 8.88 -11.67 -16.91
C ALA A 193 9.74 -12.71 -17.67
N GLU A 194 9.85 -13.94 -17.17
CA GLU A 194 10.58 -15.00 -17.88
C GLU A 194 9.83 -15.44 -19.15
N PHE A 195 8.51 -15.59 -19.05
CA PHE A 195 7.66 -15.88 -20.20
C PHE A 195 7.72 -14.75 -21.24
N GLU A 196 7.62 -13.49 -20.81
CA GLU A 196 7.72 -12.31 -21.68
C GLU A 196 9.04 -12.28 -22.44
N ARG A 197 10.18 -12.46 -21.76
CA ARG A 197 11.49 -12.53 -22.41
C ARG A 197 11.56 -13.65 -23.45
N ARG A 198 11.08 -14.84 -23.10
CA ARG A 198 11.05 -16.00 -24.02
C ARG A 198 10.12 -15.77 -25.22
N TYR A 199 8.96 -15.16 -24.99
CA TYR A 199 7.97 -14.86 -26.00
C TYR A 199 8.46 -13.80 -27.00
N LEU A 200 9.05 -12.70 -26.51
CA LEU A 200 9.63 -11.66 -27.35
C LEU A 200 10.80 -12.20 -28.19
N ALA A 201 11.68 -13.03 -27.60
CA ALA A 201 12.75 -13.69 -28.34
C ALA A 201 12.21 -14.65 -29.43
N HIS A 202 11.13 -15.38 -29.13
CA HIS A 202 10.45 -16.22 -30.12
C HIS A 202 9.89 -15.39 -31.28
N LEU A 203 9.28 -14.24 -30.98
CA LEU A 203 8.69 -13.36 -31.97
C LEU A 203 9.72 -12.74 -32.91
N ALA A 204 10.84 -12.27 -32.36
CA ALA A 204 11.99 -11.78 -33.11
C ALA A 204 12.51 -12.85 -34.08
N LYS A 205 12.63 -14.11 -33.62
CA LYS A 205 13.05 -15.24 -34.47
C LYS A 205 12.04 -15.58 -35.57
N LYS A 206 10.74 -15.54 -35.24
CA LYS A 206 9.65 -15.95 -36.16
C LYS A 206 9.37 -14.90 -37.24
N HIS A 207 9.46 -13.62 -36.91
CA HIS A 207 9.09 -12.52 -37.80
C HIS A 207 10.28 -11.69 -38.29
N GLY A 208 11.46 -11.82 -37.69
CA GLY A 208 12.66 -11.07 -38.07
C GLY A 208 13.34 -11.51 -39.37
N ARG A 209 12.71 -12.38 -40.17
CA ARG A 209 13.26 -12.86 -41.45
C ARG A 209 12.25 -12.66 -42.58
N LEU A 210 12.67 -12.00 -43.65
CA LEU A 210 11.89 -11.81 -44.88
C LEU A 210 12.54 -12.55 -46.05
N THR A 211 11.71 -13.20 -46.87
CA THR A 211 12.12 -13.69 -48.19
C THR A 211 11.65 -12.67 -49.23
N ILE A 212 12.59 -12.01 -49.90
CA ILE A 212 12.29 -11.01 -50.94
C ILE A 212 12.19 -11.76 -52.26
N TYR A 213 10.98 -11.89 -52.80
CA TYR A 213 10.76 -12.51 -54.11
C TYR A 213 11.08 -11.52 -55.23
N GLY A 214 11.96 -11.90 -56.15
CA GLY A 214 12.28 -11.11 -57.36
C GLY A 214 13.58 -10.32 -57.35
N VAL A 215 14.46 -10.51 -56.34
CA VAL A 215 15.80 -9.92 -56.32
C VAL A 215 16.83 -11.04 -56.53
N ASP A 216 17.30 -11.20 -57.77
CA ASP A 216 18.37 -12.14 -58.12
C ASP A 216 19.70 -11.39 -58.20
N LEU A 217 20.30 -11.16 -57.03
CA LEU A 217 21.67 -10.66 -56.91
C LEU A 217 22.57 -11.88 -56.73
N ARG A 218 23.56 -12.05 -57.62
CA ARG A 218 24.57 -13.11 -57.48
C ARG A 218 25.21 -12.98 -56.09
N ASP A 219 25.07 -14.01 -55.26
CA ASP A 219 25.52 -14.12 -53.86
C ASP A 219 24.62 -13.50 -52.77
N ALA A 220 23.37 -13.15 -53.05
CA ALA A 220 22.44 -12.69 -52.03
C ALA A 220 21.79 -13.84 -51.21
N PRO A 221 21.67 -13.72 -49.87
CA PRO A 221 21.01 -14.73 -49.05
C PRO A 221 19.49 -14.80 -49.31
N GLU A 222 18.90 -15.99 -49.33
CA GLU A 222 17.45 -16.22 -49.53
C GLU A 222 16.55 -15.60 -48.44
N LYS A 223 17.13 -15.24 -47.28
CA LYS A 223 16.41 -14.74 -46.09
C LYS A 223 17.15 -13.55 -45.50
N TRP A 224 16.52 -12.38 -45.56
CA TRP A 224 17.07 -11.12 -45.09
C TRP A 224 16.55 -10.76 -43.69
N PRO A 225 17.39 -10.22 -42.80
CA PRO A 225 16.94 -9.61 -41.55
C PRO A 225 15.92 -8.49 -41.83
N LEU A 226 14.74 -8.56 -41.20
CA LEU A 226 13.62 -7.65 -41.49
C LEU A 226 13.88 -6.20 -41.04
N ASP A 227 14.72 -6.03 -40.03
CA ASP A 227 15.28 -4.75 -39.57
C ASP A 227 16.08 -4.03 -40.66
N VAL A 228 16.79 -4.77 -41.53
CA VAL A 228 17.58 -4.22 -42.64
C VAL A 228 16.78 -4.12 -43.95
N ALA A 229 15.82 -5.03 -44.15
CA ALA A 229 15.06 -5.15 -45.40
C ALA A 229 13.78 -4.29 -45.47
N TYR A 230 13.34 -3.70 -44.35
CA TYR A 230 12.11 -2.90 -44.33
C TYR A 230 12.33 -1.49 -44.88
N LEU A 231 11.74 -1.20 -46.03
CA LEU A 231 11.57 0.16 -46.54
C LEU A 231 10.26 0.75 -46.00
N SER A 232 10.35 1.93 -45.40
CA SER A 232 9.20 2.63 -44.83
C SER A 232 8.09 2.81 -45.87
N LEU A 233 6.93 2.20 -45.61
CA LEU A 233 5.74 2.42 -46.42
C LEU A 233 5.21 3.84 -46.17
N GLN A 234 4.75 4.50 -47.23
CA GLN A 234 4.02 5.75 -47.11
C GLN A 234 2.53 5.43 -46.93
N GLY A 235 1.94 6.03 -45.90
CA GLY A 235 0.53 5.90 -45.59
C GLY A 235 -0.17 7.24 -45.74
N VAL A 236 -1.42 7.17 -46.15
CA VAL A 236 -2.33 8.31 -46.13
C VAL A 236 -3.20 8.17 -44.88
N GLY A 237 -2.96 9.04 -43.90
CA GLY A 237 -3.78 9.12 -42.69
C GLY A 237 -4.92 10.13 -42.89
N ALA A 238 -6.14 9.80 -42.46
CA ALA A 238 -7.17 10.81 -42.31
C ALA A 238 -6.76 11.68 -41.11
N ALA A 239 -6.44 12.96 -41.35
CA ALA A 239 -6.26 13.88 -40.23
C ALA A 239 -7.60 14.07 -39.52
N GLU A 240 -7.72 13.54 -38.31
CA GLU A 240 -8.78 13.98 -37.42
C GLU A 240 -8.44 15.39 -36.90
N PRO A 241 -9.41 16.33 -36.89
CA PRO A 241 -9.23 17.57 -36.16
C PRO A 241 -9.08 17.24 -34.68
N ASP A 242 -8.00 17.74 -34.09
CA ASP A 242 -7.58 17.52 -32.70
C ASP A 242 -8.78 17.64 -31.72
N GLY A 243 -9.19 16.50 -31.15
CA GLY A 243 -10.37 16.40 -30.30
C GLY A 243 -10.48 15.03 -29.66
N ARG A 244 -10.16 14.95 -28.36
CA ARG A 244 -10.27 13.75 -27.50
C ARG A 244 -11.62 13.04 -27.68
N PRO A 245 -11.68 11.70 -27.71
CA PRO A 245 -12.95 11.00 -27.60
C PRO A 245 -13.25 10.74 -26.11
N ASP A 246 -14.21 11.47 -25.57
CA ASP A 246 -15.04 10.94 -24.49
C ASP A 246 -15.89 9.79 -25.05
N ARG A 247 -16.17 8.84 -24.16
CA ARG A 247 -16.93 7.62 -24.40
C ARG A 247 -18.35 7.90 -24.89
N GLU A 248 -18.84 6.97 -25.72
CA GLU A 248 -20.24 6.68 -26.05
C GLU A 248 -21.05 7.75 -26.81
N ALA A 249 -21.19 7.54 -28.12
CA ALA A 249 -22.40 7.90 -28.85
C ALA A 249 -22.55 6.97 -30.08
N ASP A 250 -23.44 6.00 -29.89
CA ASP A 250 -24.58 5.66 -30.75
C ASP A 250 -24.40 5.38 -32.26
N HIS A 251 -25.16 4.36 -32.68
CA HIS A 251 -25.28 3.89 -34.04
C HIS A 251 -25.77 4.98 -35.01
N ILE A 252 -25.01 5.23 -36.09
CA ILE A 252 -25.58 5.75 -37.33
C ILE A 252 -25.06 4.93 -38.51
N ALA A 253 -26.00 4.27 -39.19
CA ALA A 253 -25.77 3.50 -40.40
C ALA A 253 -25.21 4.38 -41.52
N ALA A 254 -24.14 3.91 -42.17
CA ALA A 254 -23.64 4.51 -43.40
C ALA A 254 -24.64 4.25 -44.55
N PRO A 255 -24.94 5.24 -45.42
CA PRO A 255 -25.70 4.99 -46.63
C PRO A 255 -24.82 4.25 -47.66
N ALA A 256 -25.44 3.32 -48.40
CA ALA A 256 -24.78 2.51 -49.43
C ALA A 256 -24.33 3.37 -50.64
N PRO A 257 -23.25 3.01 -51.34
CA PRO A 257 -22.75 3.77 -52.48
C PRO A 257 -23.50 3.36 -53.75
N GLY A 258 -24.32 4.26 -54.26
CA GLY A 258 -24.99 4.06 -55.54
C GLY A 258 -25.83 5.26 -55.91
N ASP A 259 -25.18 6.35 -56.34
CA ASP A 259 -25.78 7.31 -57.27
C ASP A 259 -24.68 8.07 -58.00
N SER A 260 -24.66 7.92 -59.32
CA SER A 260 -23.86 8.73 -60.24
C SER A 260 -24.30 10.20 -60.15
N LEU A 261 -23.34 11.12 -60.01
CA LEU A 261 -23.58 12.56 -60.03
C LEU A 261 -24.40 12.97 -61.26
N SER A 262 -25.48 13.72 -61.03
CA SER A 262 -26.42 14.10 -62.09
C SER A 262 -25.74 14.96 -63.18
N PRO A 263 -26.20 14.91 -64.45
CA PRO A 263 -25.65 15.72 -65.54
C PRO A 263 -25.66 17.23 -65.28
N ALA A 264 -26.59 17.72 -64.45
CA ALA A 264 -26.66 19.12 -64.01
C ALA A 264 -25.47 19.51 -63.12
N THR A 265 -24.99 18.58 -62.29
CA THR A 265 -23.83 18.78 -61.40
C THR A 265 -22.53 18.81 -62.21
N MET A 266 -22.43 17.97 -63.24
CA MET A 266 -21.30 17.96 -64.18
C MET A 266 -21.24 19.20 -65.07
N ALA A 267 -22.40 19.76 -65.45
CA ALA A 267 -22.49 21.01 -66.20
C ALA A 267 -22.08 22.23 -65.37
N ALA A 268 -22.48 22.27 -64.09
CA ALA A 268 -22.11 23.34 -63.16
C ALA A 268 -20.58 23.39 -62.88
N LEU A 269 -19.90 22.24 -62.84
CA LEU A 269 -18.44 22.15 -62.64
C LEU A 269 -17.62 22.65 -63.86
N ARG A 270 -18.20 22.64 -65.06
CA ARG A 270 -17.50 23.04 -66.31
C ARG A 270 -17.51 24.55 -66.57
N THR A 271 -18.42 25.30 -65.96
CA THR A 271 -18.55 26.76 -66.10
C THR A 271 -17.90 27.56 -64.98
N MET A 272 -17.25 26.89 -64.00
CA MET A 272 -16.58 27.57 -62.89
C MET A 272 -15.24 28.18 -63.31
N SER A 273 -14.94 29.39 -62.81
CA SER A 273 -13.61 30.00 -63.00
C SER A 273 -12.52 29.13 -62.34
N ALA A 274 -11.28 29.19 -62.86
CA ALA A 274 -10.15 28.43 -62.32
C ALA A 274 -9.90 28.72 -60.82
N GLU A 275 -10.28 29.90 -60.35
CA GLU A 275 -10.19 30.33 -58.95
C GLU A 275 -11.27 29.67 -58.08
N ALA A 276 -12.50 29.58 -58.59
CA ALA A 276 -13.59 28.88 -57.92
C ALA A 276 -13.38 27.35 -57.92
N HIS A 277 -12.77 26.80 -58.98
CA HIS A 277 -12.37 25.38 -59.05
C HIS A 277 -11.26 25.06 -58.04
N ARG A 278 -10.25 25.94 -57.87
CA ARG A 278 -9.24 25.83 -56.82
C ARG A 278 -9.83 25.97 -55.42
N ALA A 279 -10.74 26.93 -55.21
CA ALA A 279 -11.42 27.11 -53.93
C ALA A 279 -12.27 25.88 -53.57
N LEU A 280 -12.97 25.27 -54.54
CA LEU A 280 -13.74 24.04 -54.36
C LEU A 280 -12.84 22.83 -54.08
N LEU A 281 -11.67 22.70 -54.73
CA LEU A 281 -10.70 21.64 -54.44
C LEU A 281 -10.04 21.81 -53.06
N LEU A 282 -9.78 23.05 -52.63
CA LEU A 282 -9.26 23.37 -51.30
C LEU A 282 -10.30 23.15 -50.20
N SER A 283 -11.57 23.47 -50.45
CA SER A 283 -12.67 23.20 -49.52
C SER A 283 -13.12 21.74 -49.52
N ALA A 284 -13.05 21.03 -50.65
CA ALA A 284 -13.17 19.57 -50.71
C ALA A 284 -12.02 18.87 -49.99
N ARG A 285 -10.79 19.40 -50.06
CA ARG A 285 -9.66 18.94 -49.21
C ARG A 285 -9.88 19.19 -47.72
N ARG A 286 -10.62 20.24 -47.33
CA ARG A 286 -11.01 20.48 -45.94
C ARG A 286 -12.15 19.56 -45.48
N LEU A 287 -13.09 19.22 -46.36
CA LEU A 287 -14.22 18.32 -46.08
C LEU A 287 -13.84 16.82 -46.13
N LEU A 288 -12.83 16.44 -46.92
CA LEU A 288 -12.36 15.06 -47.06
C LEU A 288 -11.18 14.70 -46.12
N GLY A 289 -10.84 15.57 -45.17
CA GLY A 289 -9.70 15.41 -44.27
C GLY A 289 -8.37 15.66 -44.98
N SER A 290 -7.48 16.43 -44.37
CA SER A 290 -6.14 16.62 -44.94
C SER A 290 -5.38 15.29 -44.85
N PHE A 291 -5.25 14.63 -45.98
CA PHE A 291 -4.42 13.44 -46.11
C PHE A 291 -2.95 13.84 -46.03
N GLU A 292 -2.36 13.77 -44.83
CA GLU A 292 -0.92 13.93 -44.66
C GLU A 292 -0.23 12.66 -45.16
N ASN A 293 0.68 12.82 -46.12
CA ASN A 293 1.53 11.72 -46.56
C ASN A 293 2.66 11.57 -45.53
N SER A 294 2.58 10.53 -44.72
CA SER A 294 3.55 10.26 -43.65
C SER A 294 4.00 8.81 -43.70
N ARG A 295 5.12 8.52 -43.04
CA ARG A 295 5.54 7.13 -42.86
C ARG A 295 4.45 6.36 -42.11
N ALA A 296 4.12 5.17 -42.59
CA ALA A 296 2.99 4.37 -42.11
C ALA A 296 3.10 4.05 -40.61
N ASP A 297 4.32 3.82 -40.11
CA ASP A 297 4.63 3.62 -38.68
C ASP A 297 4.24 4.81 -37.78
N ARG A 298 4.49 6.04 -38.21
CA ARG A 298 4.18 7.26 -37.44
C ARG A 298 2.68 7.53 -37.37
N ILE A 299 1.94 7.14 -38.40
CA ILE A 299 0.48 7.25 -38.41
C ILE A 299 -0.13 6.31 -37.36
N LEU A 300 0.46 5.11 -37.18
CA LEU A 300 0.00 4.14 -36.18
C LEU A 300 0.20 4.62 -34.73
N ALA A 301 1.19 5.48 -34.49
CA ALA A 301 1.45 6.02 -33.14
C ALA A 301 0.32 6.92 -32.63
N ARG A 302 -0.52 7.47 -33.50
CA ARG A 302 -1.57 8.45 -33.16
C ARG A 302 -2.93 7.82 -32.89
N HIS A 303 -3.10 6.51 -33.14
CA HIS A 303 -4.41 5.86 -33.09
C HIS A 303 -4.34 4.49 -32.40
N ASP A 304 -5.26 4.24 -31.46
CA ASP A 304 -5.36 2.96 -30.75
C ASP A 304 -5.92 1.82 -31.63
N LYS A 305 -6.70 2.16 -32.66
CA LYS A 305 -7.30 1.20 -33.59
C LYS A 305 -7.07 1.67 -35.02
N VAL A 306 -6.43 0.83 -35.83
CA VAL A 306 -6.10 1.17 -37.22
C VAL A 306 -6.55 0.06 -38.16
N LEU A 307 -7.24 0.46 -39.24
CA LEU A 307 -7.55 -0.41 -40.36
C LEU A 307 -6.55 -0.17 -41.50
N LEU A 308 -5.62 -1.11 -41.71
CA LEU A 308 -4.66 -1.04 -42.81
C LEU A 308 -5.27 -1.58 -44.10
N ARG A 309 -5.45 -0.69 -45.10
CA ARG A 309 -5.91 -1.03 -46.46
C ARG A 309 -4.79 -0.86 -47.48
N GLY A 310 -4.82 -1.68 -48.51
CA GLY A 310 -3.87 -1.64 -49.62
C GLY A 310 -4.09 -2.82 -50.57
N THR A 311 -3.61 -2.71 -51.80
CA THR A 311 -3.70 -3.76 -52.82
C THR A 311 -3.00 -5.06 -52.39
N ALA A 312 -3.34 -6.19 -53.01
CA ALA A 312 -2.60 -7.44 -52.77
C ALA A 312 -1.10 -7.21 -53.07
N GLY A 313 -0.22 -7.71 -52.20
CA GLY A 313 1.23 -7.47 -52.33
C GLY A 313 1.75 -6.14 -51.81
N SER A 314 0.88 -5.22 -51.33
CA SER A 314 1.29 -3.90 -50.82
C SER A 314 2.09 -3.90 -49.49
N GLY A 315 2.53 -5.06 -49.00
CA GLY A 315 3.33 -5.16 -47.76
C GLY A 315 2.58 -5.06 -46.42
N LYS A 316 1.24 -5.15 -46.39
CA LYS A 316 0.44 -5.06 -45.13
C LYS A 316 0.90 -6.05 -44.05
N THR A 317 1.05 -7.33 -44.43
CA THR A 317 1.52 -8.38 -43.51
C THR A 317 2.96 -8.11 -43.05
N THR A 318 3.80 -7.63 -43.97
CA THR A 318 5.20 -7.27 -43.69
C THR A 318 5.29 -6.13 -42.69
N LEU A 319 4.44 -5.11 -42.80
CA LEU A 319 4.37 -4.02 -41.82
C LEU A 319 3.96 -4.51 -40.43
N VAL A 320 2.97 -5.40 -40.33
CA VAL A 320 2.57 -6.00 -39.03
C VAL A 320 3.71 -6.82 -38.42
N GLN A 321 4.41 -7.60 -39.24
CA GLN A 321 5.57 -8.39 -38.79
C GLN A 321 6.72 -7.50 -38.33
N TRP A 322 6.97 -6.40 -39.03
CA TRP A 322 8.02 -5.47 -38.66
C TRP A 322 7.68 -4.72 -37.36
N LEU A 323 6.44 -4.28 -37.15
CA LEU A 323 6.02 -3.72 -35.86
C LEU A 323 6.20 -4.70 -34.69
N ALA A 324 5.89 -5.97 -34.92
CA ALA A 324 6.07 -7.03 -33.93
C ALA A 324 7.56 -7.24 -33.58
N VAL A 325 8.45 -7.17 -34.57
CA VAL A 325 9.90 -7.28 -34.37
C VAL A 325 10.44 -6.03 -33.66
N SER A 326 10.02 -4.83 -34.08
CA SER A 326 10.43 -3.57 -33.47
C SER A 326 10.00 -3.44 -32.01
N ALA A 327 8.85 -4.01 -31.64
CA ALA A 327 8.40 -4.07 -30.24
C ALA A 327 9.14 -5.15 -29.41
N SER A 328 9.82 -6.09 -30.06
CA SER A 328 10.59 -7.16 -29.40
C SER A 328 12.07 -6.83 -29.17
N GLY A 329 12.58 -5.78 -29.80
CA GLY A 329 13.96 -5.31 -29.66
C GLY A 329 14.13 -4.29 -28.53
N GLU A 330 15.31 -4.26 -27.90
CA GLU A 330 15.66 -3.26 -26.88
C GLU A 330 15.89 -1.87 -27.49
N GLU A 331 16.37 -1.82 -28.74
CA GLU A 331 16.55 -0.59 -29.52
C GLU A 331 15.36 -0.38 -30.46
N CYS A 332 14.41 0.48 -30.05
CA CYS A 332 13.35 0.93 -30.96
C CYS A 332 13.95 1.89 -32.00
N ALA A 333 13.68 1.63 -33.28
CA ALA A 333 14.02 2.54 -34.37
C ALA A 333 13.41 3.94 -34.15
N ASP A 334 14.09 4.96 -34.68
CA ASP A 334 13.71 6.37 -34.50
C ASP A 334 12.24 6.64 -34.91
N GLY A 335 11.45 7.16 -33.97
CA GLY A 335 10.00 7.38 -34.12
C GLY A 335 9.07 6.27 -33.61
N MET A 336 9.59 5.19 -32.99
CA MET A 336 8.80 4.05 -32.47
C MET A 336 8.78 3.89 -30.96
N ALA A 337 9.08 4.95 -30.21
CA ALA A 337 9.08 4.91 -28.75
C ALA A 337 7.75 4.39 -28.15
N TYR A 338 6.63 4.56 -28.86
CA TYR A 338 5.30 4.10 -28.44
C TYR A 338 5.16 2.57 -28.32
N LEU A 339 6.07 1.80 -28.94
CA LEU A 339 6.10 0.34 -28.86
C LEU A 339 6.91 -0.18 -27.66
N ARG A 340 7.69 0.69 -26.99
CA ARG A 340 8.55 0.31 -25.87
C ARG A 340 7.72 -0.22 -24.70
N GLY A 341 8.09 -1.39 -24.18
CA GLY A 341 7.41 -2.03 -23.04
C GLY A 341 6.04 -2.61 -23.38
N ARG A 342 5.65 -2.69 -24.67
CA ARG A 342 4.42 -3.37 -25.10
C ARG A 342 4.71 -4.77 -25.60
N ILE A 343 3.82 -5.71 -25.30
CA ILE A 343 3.92 -7.10 -25.75
C ILE A 343 3.01 -7.30 -26.98
N PRO A 344 3.56 -7.44 -28.19
CA PRO A 344 2.76 -7.60 -29.40
C PRO A 344 2.15 -9.01 -29.52
N PHE A 345 0.86 -9.07 -29.86
CA PHE A 345 0.15 -10.30 -30.21
C PHE A 345 -0.26 -10.27 -31.69
N VAL A 346 0.40 -11.09 -32.51
CA VAL A 346 0.09 -11.21 -33.94
C VAL A 346 -0.87 -12.37 -34.16
N LEU A 347 -2.10 -12.07 -34.58
CA LEU A 347 -3.17 -13.04 -34.79
C LEU A 347 -3.54 -13.18 -36.27
N PRO A 348 -3.09 -14.25 -36.97
CA PRO A 348 -3.49 -14.52 -38.34
C PRO A 348 -4.96 -15.00 -38.38
N LEU A 349 -5.90 -14.09 -38.63
CA LEU A 349 -7.34 -14.40 -38.63
C LEU A 349 -7.71 -15.56 -39.56
N ARG A 350 -7.04 -15.69 -40.71
CA ARG A 350 -7.24 -16.80 -41.68
C ARG A 350 -6.97 -18.19 -41.11
N ALA A 351 -6.13 -18.30 -40.07
CA ALA A 351 -5.80 -19.57 -39.42
C ALA A 351 -6.78 -19.85 -38.27
N LEU A 352 -7.22 -18.80 -37.58
CA LEU A 352 -8.15 -18.89 -36.46
C LEU A 352 -9.57 -19.28 -36.92
N THR A 353 -10.03 -18.81 -38.07
CA THR A 353 -11.35 -19.15 -38.60
C THR A 353 -11.44 -20.54 -39.23
N ARG A 354 -10.30 -21.19 -39.55
CA ARG A 354 -10.25 -22.56 -40.08
C ARG A 354 -10.33 -23.64 -39.01
N HIS A 355 -10.03 -23.32 -37.76
CA HIS A 355 -10.07 -24.27 -36.64
C HIS A 355 -11.40 -24.27 -35.88
N GLY A 356 -12.38 -23.45 -36.30
CA GLY A 356 -13.74 -23.43 -35.74
C GLY A 356 -14.72 -24.42 -36.39
N GLU A 357 -14.28 -25.23 -37.35
CA GLU A 357 -15.09 -26.28 -38.01
C GLU A 357 -14.62 -27.70 -37.68
N ARG A 358 -14.17 -27.96 -36.45
CA ARG A 358 -13.95 -29.32 -35.96
C ARG A 358 -14.59 -29.56 -34.60
#